data_AF-A0A7C4XV13-F1
#
_entry.id   AF-A0A7C4XV13-F1
#
_cell.length_a   1.000
_cell.length_b   1.000
_cell.length_c   1.000
_cell.angle_alpha   90.00
_cell.angle_beta   90.00
_cell.angle_gamma   90.00
#
_symmetry.space_group_name_H-M   'P 1'
#
loop_
_entity.id
_entity.type
_entity.pdbx_description
1 polymer ?
#
loop_
_entity_poly.entity_id
_entity_poly.type
_entity_poly.pdbx_seq_one_letter_code
_entity_poly.pdbx_strand_id
1 'polypeptide(L)'
;MIPSLLAIARAMGAVLAQGEFYRHLTVTLAEVATALAIGGSIGILLGLLLGANRFLSHAFEHYLYWLGPTPKIIFFPIMIMWFGIGPESKVAMGAISCFFPIVLSTVAGMRGIDPILIRVGRSFKASPWQAATKIYLPAMREPVLNGAQLGLGVAIIGTLLAETKLSNAGIGYLIMQAYAVFDMPRMYAMLIVLFALAIGANELVGRFGRRPALRL
;
A
#
# COMPACT_ATOMS: atom_id res chain seq x y z
N MET A 1 18.45 -26.52 5.22
CA MET A 1 17.72 -27.35 6.21
C MET A 1 16.41 -26.65 6.53
N ILE A 2 15.28 -27.25 6.19
CA ILE A 2 13.96 -26.67 6.51
C ILE A 2 13.65 -27.04 7.97
N PRO A 3 13.43 -26.07 8.88
CA PRO A 3 13.15 -26.38 10.29
C PRO A 3 11.83 -27.12 10.43
N SER A 4 11.71 -27.95 11.48
CA SER A 4 10.47 -28.68 11.74
C SER A 4 9.33 -27.71 12.06
N LEU A 5 8.10 -28.07 11.66
CA LEU A 5 6.91 -27.24 11.93
C LEU A 5 6.73 -26.97 13.44
N LEU A 6 7.08 -27.93 14.29
CA LEU A 6 7.06 -27.76 15.74
C LEU A 6 8.07 -26.73 16.24
N ALA A 7 9.27 -26.68 15.65
CA ALA A 7 10.28 -25.68 15.99
C ALA A 7 9.82 -24.28 15.60
N ILE A 8 9.21 -24.14 14.41
CA ILE A 8 8.61 -22.87 13.97
C ILE A 8 7.49 -22.45 14.92
N ALA A 9 6.58 -23.35 15.29
CA ALA A 9 5.46 -23.05 16.19
C ALA A 9 5.94 -22.60 17.59
N ARG A 10 6.96 -23.27 18.14
CA ARG A 10 7.58 -22.85 19.41
C ARG A 10 8.26 -21.48 19.28
N ALA A 11 8.99 -21.25 18.19
CA ALA A 11 9.62 -19.98 17.91
C ALA A 11 8.59 -18.85 17.75
N MET A 12 7.42 -19.12 17.13
CA MET A 12 6.32 -18.17 17.06
C MET A 12 5.83 -17.76 18.45
N GLY A 13 5.61 -18.74 19.35
CA GLY A 13 5.23 -18.45 20.74
C GLY A 13 6.27 -17.59 21.46
N ALA A 14 7.57 -17.88 21.26
CA ALA A 14 8.65 -17.10 21.84
C ALA A 14 8.74 -15.68 21.26
N VAL A 15 8.60 -15.51 19.94
CA VAL A 15 8.60 -14.20 19.27
C VAL A 15 7.44 -13.34 19.75
N LEU A 16 6.24 -13.92 19.85
CA LEU A 16 5.06 -13.20 20.34
C LEU A 16 5.10 -12.89 21.83
N ALA A 17 5.91 -13.61 22.62
CA ALA A 17 6.13 -13.28 24.03
C ALA A 17 7.16 -12.14 24.24
N GLN A 18 7.94 -11.79 23.22
CA GLN A 18 9.01 -10.80 23.32
C GLN A 18 8.49 -9.37 23.10
N GLY A 19 8.64 -8.50 24.10
CA GLY A 19 8.31 -7.08 23.98
C GLY A 19 9.07 -6.35 22.85
N GLU A 20 10.29 -6.80 22.55
CA GLU A 20 11.11 -6.27 21.45
C GLU A 20 10.43 -6.44 20.08
N PHE A 21 9.76 -7.58 19.85
CA PHE A 21 9.05 -7.85 18.60
C PHE A 21 7.97 -6.78 18.36
N TYR A 22 7.18 -6.46 19.38
CA TYR A 22 6.13 -5.44 19.27
C TYR A 22 6.69 -4.04 18.99
N ARG A 23 7.84 -3.70 19.58
CA ARG A 23 8.51 -2.42 19.26
C ARG A 23 8.86 -2.33 17.78
N HIS A 24 9.49 -3.37 17.22
CA HIS A 24 9.81 -3.39 15.79
C HIS A 24 8.57 -3.48 14.90
N LEU A 25 7.53 -4.19 15.34
CA LEU A 25 6.26 -4.24 14.65
C LEU A 25 5.60 -2.85 14.55
N THR A 26 5.59 -2.09 15.64
CA THR A 26 5.03 -0.73 15.64
C THR A 26 5.77 0.21 14.70
N VAL A 27 7.10 0.06 14.58
CA VAL A 27 7.91 0.81 13.61
C VAL A 27 7.48 0.47 12.18
N THR A 28 7.44 -0.81 11.82
CA THR A 28 7.02 -1.23 10.47
C THR A 28 5.58 -0.79 10.16
N LEU A 29 4.66 -0.92 11.12
CA LEU A 29 3.28 -0.48 10.95
C LEU A 29 3.18 1.03 10.72
N ALA A 30 3.94 1.83 11.48
CA ALA A 30 3.97 3.27 11.32
C ALA A 30 4.55 3.67 9.95
N GLU A 31 5.65 3.02 9.53
CA GLU A 31 6.27 3.27 8.23
C GLU A 31 5.32 2.92 7.07
N VAL A 32 4.66 1.76 7.13
CA VAL A 32 3.67 1.32 6.11
C VAL A 32 2.45 2.24 6.10
N ALA A 33 1.90 2.58 7.27
CA ALA A 33 0.73 3.45 7.36
C ALA A 33 1.03 4.85 6.80
N THR A 34 2.20 5.40 7.12
CA THR A 34 2.64 6.71 6.62
C THR A 34 2.89 6.67 5.12
N ALA A 35 3.53 5.61 4.62
CA ALA A 35 3.75 5.37 3.20
C ALA A 35 2.41 5.33 2.43
N LEU A 36 1.44 4.57 2.94
CA LEU A 36 0.11 4.46 2.34
C LEU A 36 -0.65 5.79 2.41
N ALA A 37 -0.55 6.54 3.51
CA ALA A 37 -1.18 7.84 3.65
C ALA A 37 -0.64 8.84 2.62
N ILE A 38 0.69 8.92 2.47
CA ILE A 38 1.33 9.86 1.54
C ILE A 38 1.13 9.39 0.09
N GLY A 39 1.62 8.20 -0.25
CA GLY A 39 1.58 7.66 -1.61
C GLY A 39 0.14 7.41 -2.09
N GLY A 40 -0.74 6.99 -1.20
CA GLY A 40 -2.15 6.79 -1.49
C GLY A 40 -2.92 8.08 -1.71
N SER A 41 -2.72 9.10 -0.87
CA SER A 41 -3.41 10.39 -1.07
C SER A 41 -2.98 11.06 -2.37
N ILE A 42 -1.67 11.09 -2.65
CA ILE A 42 -1.14 11.61 -3.91
C ILE A 42 -1.64 10.78 -5.09
N GLY A 43 -1.68 9.45 -4.93
CA GLY A 43 -2.13 8.55 -5.98
C GLY A 43 -3.61 8.70 -6.33
N ILE A 44 -4.47 8.83 -5.33
CA ILE A 44 -5.90 9.10 -5.51
C ILE A 44 -6.09 10.45 -6.18
N LEU A 45 -5.43 11.50 -5.69
CA LEU A 45 -5.56 12.85 -6.23
C LEU A 45 -5.16 12.90 -7.72
N LEU A 46 -3.98 12.37 -8.06
CA LEU A 46 -3.51 12.32 -9.44
C LEU A 46 -4.39 11.40 -10.30
N GLY A 47 -4.84 10.27 -9.76
CA GLY A 47 -5.72 9.36 -10.49
C GLY A 47 -7.08 9.98 -10.84
N LEU A 48 -7.66 10.78 -9.93
CA LEU A 48 -8.89 11.53 -10.20
C LEU A 48 -8.67 12.61 -11.26
N LEU A 49 -7.57 13.35 -11.19
CA LEU A 49 -7.23 14.39 -12.17
C LEU A 49 -7.02 13.82 -13.57
N LEU A 50 -6.24 12.73 -13.68
CA LEU A 50 -6.00 12.03 -14.94
C LEU A 50 -7.26 11.36 -15.49
N GLY A 51 -8.07 10.76 -14.63
CA GLY A 51 -9.34 10.15 -15.02
C GLY A 51 -10.37 11.16 -15.52
N ALA A 52 -10.38 12.38 -14.97
CA ALA A 52 -11.28 13.45 -15.41
C ALA A 52 -10.86 14.11 -16.73
N ASN A 53 -9.55 14.19 -17.01
CA ASN A 53 -9.01 14.92 -18.15
C ASN A 53 -8.38 13.98 -19.20
N ARG A 54 -9.09 13.79 -20.33
CA ARG A 54 -8.62 12.94 -21.44
C ARG A 54 -7.27 13.37 -22.03
N PHE A 55 -6.98 14.67 -22.10
CA PHE A 55 -5.71 15.17 -22.62
C PHE A 55 -4.55 14.80 -21.69
N LEU A 56 -4.72 15.07 -20.39
CA LEU A 56 -3.71 14.76 -19.38
C LEU A 56 -3.48 13.25 -19.28
N SER A 57 -4.54 12.46 -19.40
CA SER A 57 -4.43 11.00 -19.40
C SER A 57 -3.62 10.48 -20.59
N HIS A 58 -3.88 10.97 -21.82
CA HIS A 58 -3.09 10.54 -22.98
C HIS A 58 -1.59 10.84 -22.85
N ALA A 59 -1.24 11.95 -22.19
CA ALA A 59 0.15 12.31 -21.95
C ALA A 59 0.79 11.46 -20.84
N PHE A 60 0.16 11.32 -19.68
CA PHE A 60 0.82 10.77 -18.47
C PHE A 60 0.61 9.28 -18.24
N GLU A 61 -0.50 8.72 -18.71
CA GLU A 61 -0.89 7.35 -18.40
C GLU A 61 0.06 6.31 -19.00
N HIS A 62 0.63 6.61 -20.17
CA HIS A 62 1.64 5.76 -20.79
C HIS A 62 2.86 5.56 -19.88
N TYR A 63 3.34 6.65 -19.25
CA TYR A 63 4.44 6.59 -18.29
C TYR A 63 4.05 5.82 -17.03
N LEU A 64 2.80 5.95 -16.55
CA LEU A 64 2.32 5.20 -15.40
C LEU A 64 2.29 3.70 -15.65
N TYR A 65 1.88 3.26 -16.86
CA TYR A 65 1.91 1.86 -17.26
C TYR A 65 3.32 1.33 -17.49
N TRP A 66 4.24 2.16 -17.96
CA TRP A 66 5.65 1.78 -18.15
C TRP A 66 6.42 1.70 -16.85
N LEU A 67 6.26 2.70 -15.97
CA LEU A 67 6.97 2.79 -14.69
C LEU A 67 6.31 1.94 -13.59
N GLY A 68 5.00 1.73 -13.66
CA GLY A 68 4.24 0.95 -12.68
C GLY A 68 4.83 -0.43 -12.35
N PRO A 69 5.12 -1.28 -13.34
CA PRO A 69 5.68 -2.62 -13.13
C PRO A 69 7.20 -2.64 -12.94
N THR A 70 7.89 -1.49 -13.02
CA THR A 70 9.35 -1.48 -12.86
C THR A 70 9.76 -1.88 -11.45
N PRO A 71 10.91 -2.57 -11.29
CA PRO A 71 11.43 -2.95 -9.98
C PRO A 71 11.81 -1.69 -9.19
N LYS A 72 10.91 -1.25 -8.30
CA LYS A 72 11.08 -0.02 -7.52
C LYS A 72 12.30 -0.04 -6.60
N ILE A 73 12.81 -1.21 -6.23
CA ILE A 73 13.96 -1.36 -5.33
C ILE A 73 15.22 -0.64 -5.86
N ILE A 74 15.31 -0.43 -7.18
CA ILE A 74 16.41 0.33 -7.79
C ILE A 74 16.46 1.78 -7.27
N PHE A 75 15.33 2.35 -6.85
CA PHE A 75 15.28 3.71 -6.29
C PHE A 75 15.76 3.80 -4.84
N PHE A 76 15.94 2.69 -4.13
CA PHE A 76 16.24 2.71 -2.71
C PHE A 76 17.54 3.46 -2.35
N PRO A 77 18.67 3.32 -3.08
CA PRO A 77 19.86 4.14 -2.84
C PRO A 77 19.60 5.65 -3.00
N ILE A 78 18.75 6.03 -3.95
CA ILE A 78 18.35 7.44 -4.17
C ILE A 78 17.52 7.93 -2.98
N MET A 79 16.62 7.09 -2.46
CA MET A 79 15.84 7.44 -1.26
C MET A 79 16.74 7.65 -0.04
N ILE A 80 17.77 6.81 0.16
CA ILE A 80 18.76 7.02 1.23
C ILE A 80 19.55 8.31 0.98
N MET A 81 19.96 8.60 -0.25
CA MET A 81 20.72 9.80 -0.56
C MET A 81 19.93 11.08 -0.27
N TRP A 82 18.61 11.07 -0.53
CA TRP A 82 17.75 12.25 -0.33
C TRP A 82 17.22 12.39 1.09
N PHE A 83 16.77 11.29 1.70
CA PHE A 83 16.10 11.30 3.01
C PHE A 83 17.00 10.83 4.16
N GLY A 84 18.18 10.32 3.85
CA GLY A 84 19.10 9.75 4.82
C GLY A 84 18.77 8.31 5.22
N ILE A 85 19.58 7.80 6.14
CA ILE A 85 19.38 6.49 6.77
C ILE A 85 18.37 6.69 7.90
N GLY A 86 17.14 6.19 7.73
CA GLY A 86 16.08 6.42 8.71
C GLY A 86 14.72 5.89 8.25
N PRO A 87 13.66 6.12 9.05
CA PRO A 87 12.29 5.79 8.69
C PRO A 87 11.84 6.49 7.39
N GLU A 88 12.33 7.70 7.12
CA GLU A 88 11.90 8.55 6.01
C GLU A 88 12.21 7.92 4.65
N SER A 89 13.40 7.35 4.46
CA SER A 89 13.77 6.68 3.21
C SER A 89 12.96 5.41 2.95
N LYS A 90 12.60 4.67 4.01
CA LYS A 90 11.75 3.49 3.90
C LYS A 90 10.29 3.86 3.62
N VAL A 91 9.78 4.91 4.28
CA VAL A 91 8.45 5.47 4.01
C VAL A 91 8.37 5.96 2.57
N ALA A 92 9.40 6.67 2.08
CA ALA A 92 9.46 7.10 0.68
C ALA A 92 9.43 5.90 -0.29
N MET A 93 10.18 4.84 0.04
CA MET A 93 10.19 3.59 -0.73
C MET A 93 8.83 2.88 -0.73
N GLY A 94 8.14 2.82 0.41
CA GLY A 94 6.77 2.31 0.50
C GLY A 94 5.78 3.18 -0.30
N ALA A 95 5.90 4.51 -0.20
CA ALA A 95 5.01 5.47 -0.84
C ALA A 95 5.10 5.42 -2.37
N ILE A 96 6.32 5.42 -2.93
CA ILE A 96 6.52 5.25 -4.38
C ILE A 96 6.04 3.87 -4.85
N SER A 97 6.13 2.86 -3.99
CA SER A 97 5.70 1.50 -4.32
C SER A 97 4.18 1.41 -4.46
N CYS A 98 3.43 1.96 -3.51
CA CYS A 98 1.96 1.94 -3.52
C CYS A 98 1.30 3.00 -4.40
N PHE A 99 2.01 4.08 -4.72
CA PHE A 99 1.52 5.17 -5.57
C PHE A 99 0.93 4.67 -6.90
N PHE A 100 1.71 3.87 -7.64
CA PHE A 100 1.32 3.43 -9.00
C PHE A 100 0.04 2.58 -9.04
N PRO A 101 -0.11 1.48 -8.27
CA PRO A 101 -1.35 0.72 -8.30
C PRO A 101 -2.55 1.56 -7.88
N ILE A 102 -2.39 2.48 -6.90
CA ILE A 102 -3.48 3.35 -6.45
C ILE A 102 -3.90 4.33 -7.55
N VAL A 103 -2.95 5.01 -8.22
CA VAL A 103 -3.26 5.89 -9.36
C VAL A 103 -3.96 5.11 -10.46
N LEU A 104 -3.39 3.99 -10.89
CA LEU A 104 -3.91 3.21 -12.02
C LEU A 104 -5.31 2.69 -11.75
N SER A 105 -5.58 2.16 -10.55
CA SER A 105 -6.93 1.75 -10.14
C SER A 105 -7.91 2.92 -10.09
N THR A 106 -7.46 4.09 -9.63
CA THR A 106 -8.31 5.30 -9.58
C THR A 106 -8.61 5.84 -10.99
N VAL A 107 -7.64 5.87 -11.90
CA VAL A 107 -7.86 6.27 -13.30
C VAL A 107 -8.85 5.30 -13.97
N ALA A 108 -8.63 4.00 -13.80
CA ALA A 108 -9.52 2.96 -14.35
C ALA A 108 -10.94 3.09 -13.79
N GLY A 109 -11.09 3.33 -12.49
CA GLY A 109 -12.38 3.58 -11.84
C GLY A 109 -13.11 4.78 -12.41
N MET A 110 -12.41 5.90 -12.58
CA MET A 110 -12.99 7.15 -13.07
C MET A 110 -13.51 7.01 -14.50
N ARG A 111 -12.84 6.19 -15.32
CA ARG A 111 -13.24 5.86 -16.68
C ARG A 111 -14.35 4.82 -16.76
N GLY A 112 -14.44 3.95 -15.75
CA GLY A 112 -15.49 2.94 -15.63
C GLY A 112 -16.85 3.51 -15.21
N ILE A 113 -16.94 4.79 -14.88
CA ILE A 113 -18.20 5.44 -14.51
C ILE A 113 -19.15 5.45 -15.71
N ASP A 114 -20.36 4.94 -15.53
CA ASP A 114 -21.39 4.90 -16.57
C ASP A 114 -21.66 6.32 -17.13
N PRO A 115 -21.46 6.55 -18.43
CA PRO A 115 -21.78 7.82 -19.07
C PRO A 115 -23.23 8.26 -18.87
N ILE A 116 -24.16 7.34 -18.60
CA ILE A 116 -25.56 7.64 -18.25
C ILE A 116 -25.64 8.46 -16.96
N LEU A 117 -24.89 8.11 -15.90
CA LEU A 117 -24.90 8.87 -14.65
C LEU A 117 -24.46 10.32 -14.84
N ILE A 118 -23.44 10.51 -15.69
CA ILE A 118 -22.93 11.84 -16.05
C ILE A 118 -23.98 12.62 -16.86
N ARG A 119 -24.66 11.98 -17.81
CA ARG A 119 -25.74 12.59 -18.62
C ARG A 119 -26.94 12.98 -17.75
N VAL A 120 -27.36 12.12 -16.83
CA VAL A 120 -28.44 12.42 -15.88
C VAL A 120 -28.07 13.62 -15.03
N GLY A 121 -26.86 13.67 -14.45
CA GLY A 121 -26.39 14.84 -13.70
C GLY A 121 -26.45 16.13 -14.51
N ARG A 122 -26.06 16.09 -15.79
CA ARG A 122 -26.16 17.24 -16.71
C ARG A 122 -27.60 17.66 -16.99
N SER A 123 -28.52 16.72 -17.20
CA SER A 123 -29.95 17.01 -17.41
C SER A 123 -30.59 17.70 -16.20
N PHE A 124 -30.18 17.33 -14.99
CA PHE A 124 -30.60 17.97 -13.74
C PHE A 124 -29.83 19.25 -13.41
N LYS A 125 -28.97 19.75 -14.31
CA LYS A 125 -28.08 20.91 -14.11
C LYS A 125 -27.28 20.82 -12.80
N ALA A 126 -26.81 19.61 -12.48
CA ALA A 126 -26.01 19.38 -11.28
C ALA A 126 -24.77 20.28 -11.29
N SER A 127 -24.56 21.03 -10.22
CA SER A 127 -23.34 21.80 -9.99
C SER A 127 -22.11 20.87 -9.94
N PRO A 128 -20.89 21.39 -10.19
CA PRO A 128 -19.66 20.59 -10.07
C PRO A 128 -19.52 19.89 -8.72
N TRP A 129 -19.96 20.55 -7.65
CA TRP A 129 -19.99 19.96 -6.31
C TRP A 129 -20.98 18.80 -6.20
N GLN A 130 -22.20 18.95 -6.72
CA GLN A 130 -23.19 17.87 -6.73
C GLN A 130 -22.72 16.68 -7.58
N ALA A 131 -22.07 16.92 -8.71
CA ALA A 131 -21.49 15.86 -9.52
C ALA A 131 -20.36 15.14 -8.76
N ALA A 132 -19.46 15.89 -8.11
CA ALA A 132 -18.39 15.35 -7.27
C ALA A 132 -18.92 14.43 -6.16
N THR A 133 -19.89 14.90 -5.37
CA THR A 133 -20.34 14.16 -4.18
C THR A 133 -21.40 13.11 -4.47
N LYS A 134 -22.25 13.29 -5.50
CA LYS A 134 -23.40 12.39 -5.77
C LYS A 134 -23.17 11.42 -6.92
N ILE A 135 -22.18 11.67 -7.79
CA ILE A 135 -21.89 10.81 -8.94
C ILE A 135 -20.48 10.22 -8.79
N TYR A 136 -19.46 11.08 -8.74
CA TYR A 136 -18.07 10.63 -8.77
C TYR A 136 -17.68 9.90 -7.48
N LEU A 137 -17.86 10.52 -6.30
CA LEU A 137 -17.48 9.92 -5.02
C LEU A 137 -18.11 8.53 -4.75
N PRO A 138 -19.43 8.32 -4.95
CA PRO A 138 -20.03 6.99 -4.75
C PRO A 138 -19.56 5.98 -5.79
N ALA A 139 -19.39 6.37 -7.06
CA ALA A 139 -18.90 5.46 -8.10
C ALA A 139 -17.41 5.09 -7.93
N MET A 140 -16.61 6.00 -7.35
CA MET A 140 -15.17 5.82 -7.15
C MET A 140 -14.79 5.03 -5.91
N ARG A 141 -15.75 4.73 -5.04
CA ARG A 141 -15.51 4.04 -3.78
C ARG A 141 -14.80 2.69 -3.98
N GLU A 142 -15.37 1.79 -4.78
CA GLU A 142 -14.79 0.46 -4.99
C GLU A 142 -13.43 0.51 -5.71
N PRO A 143 -13.27 1.29 -6.81
CA PRO A 143 -11.97 1.42 -7.45
C PRO A 143 -10.86 1.95 -6.52
N VAL A 144 -11.16 2.96 -5.69
CA VAL A 144 -10.18 3.50 -4.74
C VAL A 144 -9.83 2.49 -3.67
N LEU A 145 -10.80 1.72 -3.17
CA LEU A 145 -10.55 0.65 -2.20
C LEU A 145 -9.71 -0.47 -2.78
N ASN A 146 -10.02 -0.92 -3.99
CA ASN A 146 -9.22 -1.93 -4.69
C ASN A 146 -7.79 -1.43 -4.91
N GLY A 147 -7.64 -0.17 -5.32
CA GLY A 147 -6.34 0.48 -5.44
C GLY A 147 -5.59 0.52 -4.11
N ALA A 148 -6.27 0.88 -3.02
CA ALA A 148 -5.68 0.93 -1.69
C ALA A 148 -5.27 -0.45 -1.16
N GLN A 149 -6.02 -1.52 -1.46
CA GLN A 149 -5.66 -2.89 -1.09
C GLN A 149 -4.41 -3.36 -1.84
N LEU A 150 -4.35 -3.14 -3.15
CA LEU A 150 -3.15 -3.41 -3.94
C LEU A 150 -1.97 -2.56 -3.44
N GLY A 151 -2.23 -1.28 -3.19
CA GLY A 151 -1.26 -0.33 -2.67
C GLY A 151 -0.69 -0.75 -1.32
N LEU A 152 -1.53 -1.18 -0.37
CA LEU A 152 -1.10 -1.69 0.93
C LEU A 152 -0.16 -2.88 0.78
N GLY A 153 -0.50 -3.85 -0.08
CA GLY A 153 0.35 -5.02 -0.32
C GLY A 153 1.75 -4.63 -0.81
N VAL A 154 1.83 -3.73 -1.80
CA VAL A 154 3.12 -3.29 -2.35
C VAL A 154 3.84 -2.30 -1.40
N ALA A 155 3.12 -1.52 -0.59
CA ALA A 155 3.72 -0.68 0.46
C ALA A 155 4.43 -1.54 1.51
N ILE A 156 3.78 -2.60 2.00
CA ILE A 156 4.38 -3.55 2.93
C ILE A 156 5.65 -4.14 2.34
N ILE A 157 5.60 -4.61 1.08
CA ILE A 157 6.78 -5.18 0.40
C ILE A 157 7.90 -4.13 0.27
N GLY A 158 7.57 -2.92 -0.17
CA GLY A 158 8.54 -1.84 -0.38
C GLY A 158 9.22 -1.40 0.92
N THR A 159 8.44 -1.17 1.98
CA THR A 159 8.96 -0.81 3.30
C THR A 159 9.76 -1.94 3.92
N LEU A 160 9.26 -3.18 3.87
CA LEU A 160 9.97 -4.34 4.44
C LEU A 160 11.31 -4.57 3.75
N LEU A 161 11.35 -4.45 2.41
CA LEU A 161 12.58 -4.61 1.65
C LEU A 161 13.59 -3.49 1.99
N ALA A 162 13.11 -2.26 2.19
CA ALA A 162 13.92 -1.17 2.70
C ALA A 162 14.43 -1.43 4.13
N GLU A 163 13.63 -2.00 5.02
CA GLU A 163 14.07 -2.40 6.36
C GLU A 163 15.16 -3.48 6.35
N THR A 164 15.23 -4.31 5.30
CA THR A 164 16.32 -5.30 5.19
C THR A 164 17.68 -4.67 4.85
N LYS A 165 17.71 -3.39 4.48
CA LYS A 165 18.90 -2.69 3.99
C LYS A 165 19.19 -1.46 4.84
N LEU A 166 20.33 -1.46 5.54
CA LEU A 166 20.81 -0.32 6.34
C LEU A 166 19.76 0.20 7.36
N SER A 167 18.96 -0.69 7.94
CA SER A 167 18.01 -0.34 9.00
C SER A 167 18.49 -0.83 10.36
N ASN A 168 18.10 -0.10 11.41
CA ASN A 168 18.31 -0.51 12.81
C ASN A 168 16.98 -0.88 13.51
N ALA A 169 15.85 -0.81 12.81
CA ALA A 169 14.54 -1.13 13.37
C ALA A 169 13.54 -1.58 12.29
N GLY A 170 12.64 -2.50 12.68
CA GLY A 170 11.54 -2.99 11.85
C GLY A 170 11.51 -4.51 11.85
N ILE A 171 10.42 -5.10 11.38
CA ILE A 171 10.31 -6.55 11.24
C ILE A 171 11.31 -7.06 10.20
N GLY A 172 11.52 -6.33 9.10
CA GLY A 172 12.53 -6.67 8.09
C GLY A 172 13.94 -6.71 8.67
N TYR A 173 14.26 -5.82 9.60
CA TYR A 173 15.52 -5.85 10.35
C TYR A 173 15.64 -7.11 11.22
N LEU A 174 14.62 -7.45 12.00
CA LEU A 174 14.63 -8.65 12.85
C LEU A 174 14.77 -9.94 12.03
N ILE A 175 14.08 -10.02 10.89
CA ILE A 175 14.20 -11.15 9.95
C ILE A 175 15.64 -11.29 9.47
N MET A 176 16.28 -10.19 9.08
CA MET A 176 17.67 -10.21 8.63
C MET A 176 18.64 -10.55 9.76
N GLN A 177 18.36 -10.13 10.99
CA GLN A 177 19.16 -10.51 12.16
C GLN A 177 19.11 -12.01 12.42
N ALA A 178 17.92 -12.62 12.43
CA ALA A 178 17.75 -14.06 12.58
C ALA A 178 18.40 -14.85 11.43
N TYR A 179 18.29 -14.32 10.21
CA TYR A 179 18.96 -14.90 9.04
C TYR A 179 20.48 -14.89 9.18
N ALA A 180 21.07 -13.78 9.63
CA ALA A 180 22.52 -13.61 9.76
C ALA A 180 23.16 -14.59 10.78
N VAL A 181 22.41 -14.96 11.83
CA VAL A 181 22.86 -15.95 12.83
C VAL A 181 22.37 -17.38 12.53
N PHE A 182 21.80 -17.60 11.34
CA PHE A 182 21.24 -18.88 10.91
C PHE A 182 20.14 -19.46 11.83
N ASP A 183 19.42 -18.62 12.58
CA ASP A 183 18.24 -19.01 13.36
C ASP A 183 17.01 -19.09 12.44
N MET A 184 17.00 -20.14 11.61
CA MET A 184 15.93 -20.40 10.65
C MET A 184 14.55 -20.52 11.32
N PRO A 185 14.35 -21.27 12.43
CA PRO A 185 13.06 -21.33 13.10
C PRO A 185 12.48 -19.95 13.44
N ARG A 186 13.30 -19.05 14.02
CA ARG A 186 12.87 -17.69 14.37
C ARG A 186 12.58 -16.83 13.14
N MET A 187 13.42 -16.93 12.10
CA MET A 187 13.20 -16.24 10.83
C MET A 187 11.86 -16.62 10.18
N TYR A 188 11.60 -17.93 10.04
CA TYR A 188 10.34 -18.43 9.46
C TYR A 188 9.13 -18.07 10.32
N ALA A 189 9.26 -18.12 11.65
CA ALA A 189 8.20 -17.68 12.56
C ALA A 189 7.81 -16.22 12.32
N MET A 190 8.79 -15.31 12.23
CA MET A 190 8.54 -13.89 11.96
C MET A 190 7.92 -13.66 10.58
N LEU A 191 8.36 -14.38 9.54
CA LEU A 191 7.76 -14.31 8.20
C LEU A 191 6.28 -14.73 8.23
N ILE A 192 5.94 -15.83 8.88
CA ILE A 192 4.55 -16.31 8.98
C ILE A 192 3.67 -15.31 9.74
N VAL A 193 4.17 -14.78 10.86
CA VAL A 193 3.44 -13.74 11.62
C VAL A 193 3.22 -12.50 10.76
N LEU A 194 4.25 -12.04 10.04
CA LEU A 194 4.13 -10.90 9.12
C LEU A 194 3.09 -11.16 8.01
N PHE A 195 3.10 -12.35 7.40
CA PHE A 195 2.09 -12.72 6.40
C PHE A 195 0.68 -12.68 6.98
N ALA A 196 0.47 -13.25 8.17
CA ALA A 196 -0.82 -13.22 8.85
C ALA A 196 -1.29 -11.79 9.14
N LEU A 197 -0.37 -10.92 9.59
CA LEU A 197 -0.67 -9.50 9.84
C LEU A 197 -0.98 -8.74 8.56
N ALA A 198 -0.25 -8.99 7.46
CA ALA A 198 -0.52 -8.37 6.16
C ALA A 198 -1.91 -8.75 5.62
N ILE A 199 -2.29 -10.03 5.72
CA ILE A 199 -3.63 -10.50 5.36
C ILE A 199 -4.69 -9.82 6.25
N GLY A 200 -4.46 -9.76 7.56
CA GLY A 200 -5.35 -9.08 8.50
C GLY A 200 -5.53 -7.60 8.18
N ALA A 201 -4.45 -6.90 7.86
CA ALA A 201 -4.48 -5.49 7.46
C ALA A 201 -5.28 -5.29 6.16
N ASN A 202 -5.08 -6.15 5.15
CA ASN A 202 -5.81 -6.07 3.89
C ASN A 202 -7.31 -6.32 4.04
N GLU A 203 -7.69 -7.29 4.88
CA GLU A 203 -9.09 -7.58 5.20
C GLU A 203 -9.74 -6.42 5.96
N LEU A 204 -9.04 -5.79 6.90
CA LEU A 204 -9.53 -4.61 7.60
C LEU A 204 -9.84 -3.48 6.62
N VAL A 205 -8.91 -3.15 5.72
CA VAL A 205 -9.13 -2.14 4.67
C VAL A 205 -10.36 -2.48 3.83
N GLY A 206 -10.51 -3.75 3.44
CA GLY A 206 -11.67 -4.22 2.68
C GLY A 206 -13.00 -4.06 3.43
N ARG A 207 -13.04 -4.37 4.73
CA ARG A 207 -14.25 -4.25 5.56
C ARG A 207 -14.70 -2.81 5.79
N PHE A 208 -13.76 -1.90 6.07
CA PHE A 208 -14.07 -0.46 6.15
C PHE A 208 -14.60 0.05 4.81
N GLY A 209 -14.06 -0.49 3.72
CA GLY A 209 -14.45 -0.16 2.36
C GLY A 209 -15.82 -0.67 1.92
N ARG A 210 -16.31 -1.80 2.44
CA ARG A 210 -17.55 -2.46 1.98
C ARG A 210 -18.84 -2.07 2.72
N ARG A 211 -18.80 -1.19 3.72
CA ARG A 211 -20.02 -0.76 4.45
C ARG A 211 -21.05 -0.17 3.47
N PRO A 212 -22.20 -0.81 3.19
CA PRO A 212 -23.09 -0.39 2.11
C PRO A 212 -23.41 1.11 2.24
N ALA A 213 -23.04 1.88 1.21
CA ALA A 213 -23.64 3.20 1.05
C ALA A 213 -25.12 2.92 0.86
N LEU A 214 -25.94 3.43 1.78
CA LEU A 214 -27.37 3.17 1.86
C LEU A 214 -28.01 3.18 0.46
N ARG A 215 -28.70 2.09 0.14
CA ARG A 215 -29.70 2.05 -0.92
C ARG A 215 -30.69 3.18 -0.62
N LEU A 216 -30.57 4.28 -1.36
CA LEU A 216 -31.56 5.36 -1.43
C LEU A 216 -32.01 5.44 -2.88
#